data_AF-A0A956QPE4-F1
#
_entry.id   AF-A0A956QPE4-F1
#
_cell.length_a   1.000
_cell.length_b   1.000
_cell.length_c   1.000
_cell.angle_alpha   90.00
_cell.angle_beta   90.00
_cell.angle_gamma   90.00
#
_symmetry.space_group_name_H-M   'P 1'
#
loop_
_entity.id
_entity.type
_entity.pdbx_description
1 polymer ?
#
loop_
_entity_poly.entity_id
_entity_poly.type
_entity_poly.pdbx_seq_one_letter_code
_entity_poly.pdbx_strand_id
1 'polypeptide(L)'
;EESLPGLLPEARVDWGGSGGVPLDGGCLRADQWPGESRQLAEVLAGMLAVSLDKARLHQQVVEALEETQRSQAQMLANSRLAAIGRLAAGVAHELNTPLAAIRLAAEYISMVVDEGARDKVGPRLDLITRSVDKSQQTVARLRSYARPEQSEQPAQEFVVAEVIEDALTMLDHRRGQLSIELTSQL
;
A
#
# COMPACT_ATOMS: atom_id res chain seq x y z
N GLU A 1 -41.12 3.47 -26.30
CA GLU A 1 -40.18 4.14 -27.22
C GLU A 1 -38.94 4.49 -26.42
N GLU A 2 -37.89 3.70 -26.57
CA GLU A 2 -36.61 3.95 -25.88
C GLU A 2 -35.49 3.66 -26.87
N SER A 3 -34.74 4.71 -27.18
CA SER A 3 -33.71 4.77 -28.20
C SER A 3 -32.39 4.25 -27.62
N LEU A 4 -31.89 3.13 -28.13
CA LEU A 4 -30.53 2.65 -27.83
C LEU A 4 -29.50 3.47 -28.63
N PRO A 5 -28.49 4.08 -27.98
CA PRO A 5 -27.49 4.88 -28.67
C PRO A 5 -26.31 4.01 -29.13
N GLY A 6 -25.83 4.24 -30.36
CA GLY A 6 -24.42 4.02 -30.70
C GLY A 6 -24.05 2.78 -31.52
N LEU A 7 -24.98 2.18 -32.28
CA LEU A 7 -24.63 1.14 -33.25
C LEU A 7 -24.19 1.77 -34.58
N LEU A 8 -22.87 1.74 -34.77
CA LEU A 8 -22.13 1.99 -36.01
C LEU A 8 -22.28 3.41 -36.58
N PRO A 9 -21.20 4.22 -36.67
CA PRO A 9 -21.22 5.26 -37.67
C PRO A 9 -21.34 4.54 -39.02
N GLU A 10 -22.39 4.85 -39.79
CA GLU A 10 -22.42 4.55 -41.22
C GLU A 10 -21.21 5.27 -41.83
N ALA A 11 -20.04 4.63 -41.77
CA ALA A 11 -18.81 5.14 -42.34
C ALA A 11 -18.93 4.96 -43.86
N ARG A 12 -19.75 5.81 -44.48
CA ARG A 12 -19.69 6.07 -45.91
C ARG A 12 -18.34 6.72 -46.15
N VAL A 13 -17.43 5.96 -46.78
CA VAL A 13 -16.17 6.51 -47.26
C VAL A 13 -16.52 7.56 -48.31
N ASP A 14 -16.43 8.83 -47.92
CA ASP A 14 -16.60 9.96 -48.83
C ASP A 14 -15.29 10.15 -49.61
N TRP A 15 -15.32 9.75 -50.88
CA TRP A 15 -14.22 9.98 -51.83
C TRP A 15 -14.21 11.43 -52.38
N GLY A 16 -15.01 12.31 -51.80
CA GLY A 16 -15.14 13.72 -52.16
C GLY A 16 -13.87 14.53 -51.90
N GLY A 17 -13.10 14.77 -52.96
CA GLY A 17 -12.07 15.80 -53.01
C GLY A 17 -10.64 15.26 -53.01
N SER A 18 -10.11 14.96 -54.20
CA SER A 18 -8.68 14.74 -54.50
C SER A 18 -7.96 13.55 -53.82
N GLY A 19 -8.68 12.60 -53.22
CA GLY A 19 -8.12 11.35 -52.68
C GLY A 19 -7.87 10.31 -53.77
N GLY A 20 -6.80 10.46 -54.56
CA GLY A 20 -6.34 9.39 -55.45
C GLY A 20 -5.08 8.73 -54.90
N VAL A 21 -4.95 7.41 -55.10
CA VAL A 21 -3.71 6.69 -54.77
C VAL A 21 -2.67 7.00 -55.84
N PRO A 22 -1.48 7.53 -55.49
CA PRO A 22 -0.43 7.77 -56.47
C PRO A 22 0.11 6.43 -56.98
N LEU A 23 0.09 6.24 -58.29
CA LEU A 23 0.73 5.12 -58.98
C LEU A 23 1.82 5.69 -59.89
N ASP A 24 2.85 4.90 -60.18
CA ASP A 24 3.91 5.29 -61.13
C ASP A 24 3.28 5.62 -62.49
N GLY A 25 3.14 6.92 -62.79
CA GLY A 25 2.54 7.43 -64.02
C GLY A 25 1.26 8.27 -63.88
N GLY A 26 0.72 8.49 -62.67
CA GLY A 26 -0.42 9.40 -62.47
C GLY A 26 -1.27 9.11 -61.23
N CYS A 27 -2.32 9.92 -61.02
CA CYS A 27 -3.27 9.78 -59.92
C CYS A 27 -4.63 9.32 -60.47
N LEU A 28 -5.08 8.11 -60.12
CA LEU A 28 -6.42 7.64 -60.49
C LEU A 28 -7.45 8.33 -59.60
N ARG A 29 -8.36 9.10 -60.23
CA ARG A 29 -9.50 9.69 -59.54
C ARG A 29 -10.52 8.60 -59.18
N ALA A 30 -11.23 8.76 -58.07
CA ALA A 30 -12.17 7.76 -57.55
C ALA A 30 -13.33 7.42 -58.52
N ASP A 31 -13.66 8.31 -59.47
CA ASP A 31 -14.64 8.10 -60.54
C ASP A 31 -14.15 7.17 -61.66
N GLN A 32 -12.84 6.91 -61.73
CA GLN A 32 -12.20 6.11 -62.79
C GLN A 32 -11.88 4.67 -62.34
N TRP A 33 -12.29 4.28 -61.14
CA TRP A 33 -12.04 2.94 -60.60
C TRP A 33 -12.95 1.88 -61.23
N PRO A 34 -12.41 0.75 -61.73
CA PRO A 34 -13.21 -0.40 -62.13
C PRO A 34 -14.06 -0.92 -60.96
N GLY A 35 -15.24 -1.47 -61.26
CA GLY A 35 -16.20 -1.93 -60.24
C GLY A 35 -15.61 -2.95 -59.25
N GLU A 36 -14.77 -3.88 -59.74
CA GLU A 36 -14.09 -4.88 -58.90
C GLU A 36 -13.10 -4.24 -57.91
N SER A 37 -12.36 -3.20 -58.33
CA SER A 37 -11.42 -2.48 -57.46
C SER A 37 -12.15 -1.70 -56.38
N ARG A 38 -13.31 -1.10 -56.71
CA ARG A 38 -14.16 -0.39 -55.75
C ARG A 38 -14.74 -1.33 -54.68
N GLN A 39 -15.26 -2.48 -55.11
CA GLN A 39 -15.82 -3.48 -54.21
C GLN A 39 -14.76 -4.06 -53.27
N LEU A 40 -13.54 -4.29 -53.77
CA LEU A 40 -12.41 -4.72 -52.94
C LEU A 40 -12.02 -3.66 -51.90
N ALA A 41 -11.99 -2.38 -52.29
CA ALA A 41 -11.68 -1.29 -51.36
C ALA A 41 -12.73 -1.13 -50.25
N GLU A 42 -14.02 -1.29 -50.56
CA GLU A 42 -15.10 -1.25 -49.56
C GLU A 42 -14.97 -2.39 -48.54
N VAL A 43 -14.68 -3.61 -49.00
CA VAL A 43 -14.47 -4.76 -48.11
C VAL A 43 -13.23 -4.57 -47.23
N LEU A 44 -12.11 -4.11 -47.80
CA LEU A 44 -10.89 -3.85 -47.04
C LEU A 44 -11.08 -2.72 -46.01
N ALA A 45 -11.77 -1.63 -46.38
CA ALA A 45 -12.10 -0.55 -45.47
C ALA A 45 -12.96 -1.04 -44.29
N GLY A 46 -13.98 -1.87 -44.57
CA GLY A 46 -14.79 -2.49 -43.53
C GLY A 46 -13.99 -3.42 -42.61
N MET A 47 -13.11 -4.25 -43.18
CA MET A 47 -12.24 -5.14 -42.39
C MET A 47 -11.25 -4.36 -41.53
N LEU A 48 -10.67 -3.27 -42.05
CA LEU A 48 -9.80 -2.38 -41.29
C LEU A 48 -10.54 -1.70 -40.14
N ALA A 49 -11.74 -1.18 -40.38
CA ALA A 49 -12.56 -0.55 -39.35
C ALA A 49 -12.85 -1.53 -38.18
N VAL A 50 -13.29 -2.75 -38.50
CA VAL A 50 -13.54 -3.79 -37.49
C VAL A 50 -12.26 -4.20 -36.76
N SER A 51 -11.14 -4.32 -37.49
CA SER A 51 -9.86 -4.72 -36.90
C SER A 51 -9.29 -3.65 -35.96
N LEU A 52 -9.44 -2.36 -36.31
CA LEU A 52 -9.05 -1.24 -35.45
C LEU A 52 -9.91 -1.17 -34.20
N ASP A 53 -11.24 -1.35 -34.33
CA ASP A 53 -12.14 -1.35 -33.18
C ASP A 53 -11.84 -2.54 -32.25
N LYS A 54 -11.59 -3.73 -32.82
CA LYS A 54 -11.14 -4.89 -32.07
C LYS A 54 -9.82 -4.65 -31.34
N ALA A 55 -8.84 -4.02 -31.99
CA ALA A 55 -7.55 -3.69 -31.38
C ALA A 55 -7.72 -2.71 -30.21
N ARG A 56 -8.57 -1.70 -30.38
CA ARG A 56 -8.90 -0.73 -29.33
C ARG A 56 -9.58 -1.40 -28.13
N LEU A 57 -10.61 -2.21 -28.37
CA LEU A 57 -11.32 -2.94 -27.32
C LEU A 57 -10.39 -3.91 -26.60
N HIS A 58 -9.54 -4.63 -27.34
CA HIS A 58 -8.54 -5.51 -26.74
C HIS A 58 -7.59 -4.75 -25.83
N GLN A 59 -7.12 -3.56 -26.25
CA GLN A 59 -6.27 -2.72 -25.42
C GLN A 59 -6.98 -2.27 -24.13
N GLN A 60 -8.25 -1.84 -24.21
CA GLN A 60 -9.04 -1.47 -23.04
C GLN A 60 -9.21 -2.63 -22.05
N VAL A 61 -9.45 -3.85 -22.56
CA VAL A 61 -9.55 -5.06 -21.72
C VAL A 61 -8.23 -5.36 -21.02
N VAL A 62 -7.10 -5.24 -21.73
CA VAL A 62 -5.77 -5.44 -21.13
C VAL A 62 -5.52 -4.42 -20.03
N GLU A 63 -5.78 -3.14 -20.27
CA GLU A 63 -5.61 -2.07 -19.28
C GLU A 63 -6.48 -2.30 -18.04
N ALA A 64 -7.76 -2.62 -18.22
CA ALA A 64 -8.68 -2.91 -17.12
C ALA A 64 -8.28 -4.17 -16.32
N LEU A 65 -7.75 -5.19 -17.00
CA LEU A 65 -7.24 -6.40 -16.35
C LEU A 65 -6.01 -6.09 -15.50
N GLU A 66 -5.06 -5.31 -16.03
CA GLU A 66 -3.88 -4.89 -15.28
C GLU A 66 -4.25 -4.08 -14.04
N GLU A 67 -5.18 -3.13 -14.17
CA GLU A 67 -5.67 -2.32 -13.05
C GLU A 67 -6.35 -3.20 -11.99
N THR A 68 -7.20 -4.14 -12.43
CA THR A 68 -7.86 -5.10 -11.53
C THR A 68 -6.83 -5.96 -10.80
N GLN A 69 -5.81 -6.48 -11.49
CA GLN A 69 -4.76 -7.29 -10.87
C GLN A 69 -3.95 -6.48 -9.85
N ARG A 70 -3.61 -5.22 -10.15
CA ARG A 70 -2.92 -4.32 -9.22
C ARG A 70 -3.76 -4.07 -7.97
N SER A 71 -5.04 -3.76 -8.14
CA SER A 71 -5.98 -3.55 -7.03
C SER A 71 -6.12 -4.81 -6.15
N GLN A 72 -6.32 -5.98 -6.77
CA GLN A 72 -6.41 -7.25 -6.04
C GLN A 72 -5.12 -7.57 -5.28
N ALA A 73 -3.95 -7.32 -5.87
CA ALA A 73 -2.67 -7.51 -5.20
C ALA A 73 -2.54 -6.61 -3.97
N GLN A 74 -2.94 -5.34 -4.08
CA GLN A 74 -2.95 -4.40 -2.96
C GLN A 74 -3.93 -4.82 -1.87
N MET A 75 -5.16 -5.21 -2.23
CA MET A 75 -6.15 -5.72 -1.28
C MET A 75 -5.67 -6.99 -0.57
N LEU A 76 -5.01 -7.90 -1.29
CA LEU A 76 -4.44 -9.10 -0.70
C LEU A 76 -3.30 -8.75 0.27
N ALA A 77 -2.43 -7.80 -0.08
CA ALA A 77 -1.38 -7.32 0.81
C ALA A 77 -1.96 -6.71 2.09
N ASN A 78 -2.95 -5.82 1.97
CA ASN A 78 -3.60 -5.17 3.10
C ASN A 78 -4.36 -6.17 3.98
N SER A 79 -5.10 -7.11 3.40
CA SER A 79 -5.81 -8.15 4.15
C SER A 79 -4.85 -9.07 4.92
N ARG A 80 -3.71 -9.43 4.33
CA ARG A 80 -2.64 -10.18 5.01
C ARG A 80 -2.08 -9.40 6.19
N LEU A 81 -1.73 -8.14 5.99
CA LEU A 81 -1.21 -7.27 7.07
C LEU A 81 -2.25 -7.11 8.19
N ALA A 82 -3.52 -6.91 7.87
CA ALA A 82 -4.59 -6.82 8.86
C ALA A 82 -4.79 -8.14 9.63
N ALA A 83 -4.70 -9.28 8.96
CA ALA A 83 -4.78 -10.59 9.61
C ALA A 83 -3.60 -10.83 10.56
N ILE A 84 -2.37 -10.55 10.12
CA ILE A 84 -1.17 -10.54 10.97
C ILE A 84 -1.36 -9.58 12.13
N GLY A 85 -1.98 -8.43 11.87
CA GLY A 85 -2.33 -7.40 12.84
C GLY A 85 -3.14 -7.91 14.02
N ARG A 86 -4.27 -8.56 13.68
CA ARG A 86 -5.19 -9.15 14.66
C ARG A 86 -4.53 -10.29 15.44
N LEU A 87 -3.80 -11.17 14.76
CA LEU A 87 -3.10 -12.28 15.41
C LEU A 87 -2.02 -11.78 16.37
N ALA A 88 -1.19 -10.82 15.94
CA ALA A 88 -0.17 -10.19 16.77
C ALA A 88 -0.77 -9.51 18.01
N ALA A 89 -1.93 -8.86 17.88
CA ALA A 89 -2.61 -8.24 19.02
C ALA A 89 -3.10 -9.29 20.04
N GLY A 90 -3.68 -10.40 19.57
CA GLY A 90 -4.10 -11.51 20.43
C GLY A 90 -2.92 -12.16 21.16
N VAL A 91 -1.88 -12.54 20.39
CA VAL A 91 -0.64 -13.10 20.94
C VAL A 91 0.02 -12.14 21.93
N ALA A 92 0.04 -10.84 21.63
CA ALA A 92 0.61 -9.84 22.54
C ALA A 92 -0.16 -9.77 23.87
N HIS A 93 -1.49 -9.82 23.83
CA HIS A 93 -2.32 -9.82 25.03
C HIS A 93 -2.07 -11.07 25.88
N GLU A 94 -2.02 -12.23 25.23
CA GLU A 94 -1.77 -13.52 25.88
C GLU A 94 -0.35 -13.62 26.46
N LEU A 95 0.66 -13.03 25.82
CA LEU A 95 2.04 -13.01 26.33
C LEU A 95 2.24 -11.97 27.44
N ASN A 96 1.57 -10.83 27.37
CA ASN A 96 1.68 -9.81 28.42
C ASN A 96 1.17 -10.31 29.77
N THR A 97 0.16 -11.19 29.77
CA THR A 97 -0.43 -11.74 30.99
C THR A 97 0.57 -12.55 31.85
N PRO A 98 1.21 -13.62 31.35
CA PRO A 98 2.21 -14.36 32.11
C PRO A 98 3.46 -13.52 32.40
N LEU A 99 3.86 -12.61 31.50
CA LEU A 99 4.98 -11.70 31.75
C LEU A 99 4.71 -10.77 32.94
N ALA A 100 3.51 -10.22 33.03
CA ALA A 100 3.10 -9.41 34.18
C ALA A 100 3.08 -10.24 35.47
N ALA A 101 2.58 -11.48 35.42
CA ALA A 101 2.59 -12.38 36.58
C ALA A 101 4.03 -12.70 37.06
N ILE A 102 4.95 -12.96 36.13
CA ILE A 102 6.37 -13.21 36.46
C ILE A 102 7.01 -11.97 37.10
N ARG A 103 6.73 -10.77 36.56
CA ARG A 103 7.24 -9.50 37.11
C ARG A 103 6.73 -9.27 38.53
N LEU A 104 5.42 -9.43 38.75
CA LEU A 104 4.81 -9.30 40.07
C LEU A 104 5.39 -10.31 41.07
N ALA A 105 5.62 -11.56 40.65
CA ALA A 105 6.24 -12.56 41.50
C ALA A 105 7.69 -12.18 41.87
N ALA A 106 8.48 -11.69 40.91
CA ALA A 106 9.85 -11.25 41.15
C ALA A 106 9.91 -10.03 42.09
N GLU A 107 9.03 -9.04 41.87
CA GLU A 107 8.89 -7.86 42.72
C GLU A 107 8.47 -8.25 44.14
N TYR A 108 7.48 -9.15 44.27
CA TYR A 108 7.04 -9.67 45.57
C TYR A 108 8.17 -10.38 46.32
N ILE A 109 8.92 -11.27 45.67
CA ILE A 109 10.06 -11.95 46.30
C ILE A 109 11.12 -10.94 46.74
N SER A 110 11.36 -9.89 45.95
CA SER A 110 12.31 -8.82 46.31
C SER A 110 11.89 -8.03 47.56
N MET A 111 10.58 -7.92 47.80
CA MET A 111 10.00 -7.28 48.98
C MET A 111 10.06 -8.16 50.24
N VAL A 112 9.85 -9.48 50.10
CA VAL A 112 9.74 -10.40 51.26
C VAL A 112 11.01 -11.18 51.59
N VAL A 113 12.05 -11.11 50.76
CA VAL A 113 13.30 -11.86 50.99
C VAL A 113 14.05 -11.33 52.21
N ASP A 114 14.52 -12.26 53.06
CA ASP A 114 15.34 -11.93 54.22
C ASP A 114 16.66 -11.28 53.81
N GLU A 115 17.15 -10.39 54.68
CA GLU A 115 18.37 -9.60 54.44
C GLU A 115 19.61 -10.48 54.19
N GLY A 116 19.72 -11.61 54.92
CA GLY A 116 20.80 -12.59 54.73
C GLY A 116 20.74 -13.42 53.44
N ALA A 117 19.61 -13.41 52.74
CA ALA A 117 19.43 -14.09 51.45
C ALA A 117 19.42 -13.12 50.26
N ARG A 118 19.30 -11.81 50.52
CA ARG A 118 19.16 -10.75 49.50
C ARG A 118 20.34 -10.70 48.53
N ASP A 119 21.56 -10.82 49.04
CA ASP A 119 22.79 -10.82 48.21
C ASP A 119 22.85 -12.01 47.24
N LYS A 120 22.20 -13.13 47.58
CA LYS A 120 22.20 -14.34 46.74
C LYS A 120 21.08 -14.32 45.70
N VAL A 121 19.92 -13.78 46.05
CA VAL A 121 18.71 -13.85 45.23
C VAL A 121 18.49 -12.57 44.41
N GLY A 122 18.91 -11.41 44.91
CA GLY A 122 18.77 -10.10 44.26
C GLY A 122 19.24 -10.07 42.80
N PRO A 123 20.49 -10.49 42.50
CA PRO A 123 20.99 -10.50 41.11
C PRO A 123 20.16 -11.35 40.15
N ARG A 124 19.51 -12.42 40.64
CA ARG A 124 18.61 -13.27 39.85
C ARG A 124 17.26 -12.62 39.62
N LEU A 125 16.69 -11.94 40.63
CA LEU A 125 15.44 -11.19 40.48
C LEU A 125 15.60 -10.02 39.51
N ASP A 126 16.74 -9.32 39.55
CA ASP A 126 17.07 -8.27 38.59
C ASP A 126 17.16 -8.82 37.16
N LEU A 127 17.78 -10.00 37.00
CA LEU A 127 17.86 -10.68 35.71
C LEU A 127 16.47 -11.05 35.18
N ILE A 128 15.58 -11.59 36.04
CA ILE A 128 14.20 -11.91 35.68
C ILE A 128 13.47 -10.64 35.23
N THR A 129 13.54 -9.57 36.02
CA THR A 129 12.86 -8.30 35.74
C THR A 129 13.33 -7.73 34.39
N ARG A 130 14.65 -7.64 34.16
CA ARG A 130 15.20 -7.19 32.86
C ARG A 130 14.77 -8.08 31.69
N SER A 131 14.64 -9.39 31.91
CA SER A 131 14.21 -10.33 30.87
C SER A 131 12.73 -10.16 30.52
N VAL A 132 11.89 -9.88 31.53
CA VAL A 132 10.49 -9.53 31.31
C VAL A 132 10.37 -8.23 30.54
N ASP A 133 11.10 -7.17 30.93
CA ASP A 133 11.05 -5.87 30.26
C ASP A 133 11.46 -5.99 28.78
N LYS A 134 12.53 -6.75 28.49
CA LYS A 134 12.96 -7.04 27.12
C LYS A 134 11.90 -7.81 26.33
N SER A 135 11.23 -8.77 26.97
CA SER A 135 10.18 -9.56 26.33
C SER A 135 8.96 -8.69 26.00
N GLN A 136 8.51 -7.84 26.94
CA GLN A 136 7.45 -6.87 26.72
C GLN A 136 7.79 -5.89 25.58
N GLN A 137 9.05 -5.45 25.50
CA GLN A 137 9.50 -4.57 24.42
C GLN A 137 9.49 -5.28 23.05
N THR A 138 9.81 -6.57 23.02
CA THR A 138 9.73 -7.40 21.80
C THR A 138 8.27 -7.58 21.37
N VAL A 139 7.38 -7.87 22.31
CA VAL A 139 5.93 -7.98 22.08
C VAL A 139 5.34 -6.65 21.58
N ALA A 140 5.78 -5.52 22.14
CA ALA A 140 5.34 -4.20 21.70
C ALA A 140 5.74 -3.88 20.25
N ARG A 141 6.95 -4.28 19.82
CA ARG A 141 7.39 -4.14 18.43
C ARG A 141 6.57 -5.01 17.48
N LEU A 142 6.24 -6.24 17.88
CA LEU A 142 5.36 -7.09 17.08
C LEU A 142 4.00 -6.42 16.83
N ARG A 143 3.45 -5.75 17.87
CA ARG A 143 2.21 -4.99 17.77
C ARG A 143 2.30 -3.76 16.85
N SER A 144 3.46 -3.08 16.77
CA SER A 144 3.61 -1.91 15.89
C SER A 144 3.68 -2.28 14.41
N TYR A 145 4.32 -3.41 14.04
CA TYR A 145 4.29 -3.92 12.66
C TYR A 145 2.89 -4.32 12.20
N ALA A 146 2.06 -4.71 13.17
CA ALA A 146 0.70 -5.17 13.00
C ALA A 146 -0.33 -4.04 12.77
N ARG A 147 0.06 -2.77 12.92
CA ARG A 147 -0.80 -1.59 12.72
C ARG A 147 -0.15 -0.58 11.76
N PRO A 148 -0.24 -0.79 10.44
CA PRO A 148 0.20 0.22 9.47
C PRO A 148 -0.84 1.35 9.27
N GLU A 149 -2.14 1.11 9.53
CA GLU A 149 -3.23 1.99 9.03
C GLU A 149 -4.26 2.47 10.08
N GLN A 150 -4.02 2.29 11.40
CA GLN A 150 -4.91 2.85 12.44
C GLN A 150 -4.51 4.25 12.93
N SER A 151 -3.82 5.01 12.09
CA SER A 151 -3.73 6.47 12.24
C SER A 151 -4.86 7.13 11.45
N GLU A 152 -6.10 6.69 11.66
CA GLU A 152 -7.29 7.51 11.36
C GLU A 152 -7.55 8.51 12.50
N GLN A 153 -6.53 8.88 13.27
CA GLN A 153 -6.59 10.15 13.97
C GLN A 153 -6.61 11.22 12.88
N PRO A 154 -7.64 12.08 12.81
CA PRO A 154 -7.62 13.19 11.89
C PRO A 154 -6.29 13.93 12.09
N ALA A 155 -5.60 14.26 10.99
CA ALA A 155 -4.38 15.05 11.06
C ALA A 155 -4.67 16.28 11.91
N GLN A 156 -4.07 16.32 13.10
CA GLN A 156 -4.28 17.41 14.04
C GLN A 156 -3.22 18.47 13.73
N GLU A 157 -3.60 19.74 13.69
CA GLU A 157 -2.60 20.81 13.73
C GLU A 157 -1.84 20.72 15.06
N PHE A 158 -0.52 20.76 14.99
CA PHE A 158 0.35 20.78 16.14
C PHE A 158 1.49 21.77 15.93
N VAL A 159 1.99 22.32 17.02
CA VAL A 159 3.15 23.22 17.00
C VAL A 159 4.41 22.37 17.08
N VAL A 160 5.21 22.38 16.01
CA VAL A 160 6.44 21.56 15.91
C VAL A 160 7.41 21.84 17.08
N ALA A 161 7.51 23.09 17.53
CA ALA A 161 8.38 23.48 18.64
C ALA A 161 8.00 22.76 19.95
N GLU A 162 6.71 22.64 20.26
CA GLU A 162 6.23 21.96 21.49
C GLU A 162 6.55 20.46 21.45
N VAL A 163 6.35 19.81 20.29
CA VAL A 163 6.70 18.39 20.12
C VAL A 163 8.20 18.16 20.27
N ILE A 164 9.02 19.09 19.78
CA ILE A 164 10.47 19.05 19.95
C ILE A 164 10.83 19.21 21.44
N GLU A 165 10.24 20.17 22.16
CA GLU A 165 10.47 20.36 23.59
C GLU A 165 10.05 19.15 24.43
N ASP A 166 8.89 18.55 24.15
CA ASP A 166 8.42 17.33 24.82
C ASP A 166 9.36 16.16 24.57
N ALA A 167 9.84 15.99 23.33
CA ALA A 167 10.80 14.96 22.97
C ALA A 167 12.16 15.18 23.67
N LEU A 168 12.64 16.42 23.74
CA LEU A 168 13.85 16.77 24.47
C LEU A 168 13.69 16.52 25.97
N THR A 169 12.53 16.81 26.55
CA THR A 169 12.21 16.53 27.95
C THR A 169 12.21 15.03 28.26
N MET A 170 11.64 14.21 27.36
CA MET A 170 11.70 12.75 27.47
C MET A 170 13.15 12.22 27.37
N LEU A 171 13.99 12.84 26.54
CA LEU A 171 15.39 12.47 26.38
C LEU A 171 16.27 12.98 27.53
N ASP A 172 15.88 14.05 28.21
CA ASP A 172 16.57 14.58 29.39
C ASP A 172 16.60 13.57 30.54
N HIS A 173 15.55 12.76 30.68
CA HIS A 173 15.53 11.64 31.62
C HIS A 173 16.62 10.58 31.31
N ARG A 174 17.02 10.43 30.04
CA ARG A 174 18.15 9.58 29.61
C ARG A 174 19.49 10.29 29.58
N ARG A 175 19.51 11.63 29.56
CA ARG A 175 20.71 12.47 29.58
C ARG A 175 21.52 12.31 30.87
N GLY A 176 20.85 12.00 31.98
CA GLY A 176 21.53 11.61 33.22
C GLY A 176 22.35 10.32 33.12
N GLN A 177 22.12 9.48 32.11
CA GLN A 177 22.80 8.19 31.91
C GLN A 177 23.83 8.20 30.78
N LEU A 178 23.77 9.18 29.87
CA LEU A 178 24.61 9.29 28.69
C LEU A 178 25.06 10.74 28.55
N SER A 179 26.38 10.98 28.67
CA SER A 179 27.04 12.30 28.64
C SER A 179 26.95 12.97 27.25
N ILE A 180 25.74 13.29 26.80
CA ILE A 180 25.46 13.83 25.46
C ILE A 180 24.82 15.22 25.64
N GLU A 181 25.42 16.23 25.01
CA GLU A 181 24.84 17.57 24.88
C GLU A 181 23.91 17.61 23.66
N LEU A 182 22.65 18.01 23.88
CA LEU A 182 21.69 18.30 22.82
C LEU A 182 21.66 19.80 22.60
N THR A 183 21.90 20.23 21.36
CA THR A 183 21.81 21.64 20.97
C THR A 183 20.59 21.79 20.07
N SER A 184 19.61 22.61 20.46
CA SER A 184 18.50 23.00 19.56
C SER A 184 18.76 24.39 19.01
N GLN A 185 18.76 24.51 17.68
CA GLN A 185 18.63 25.79 16.98
C GLN A 185 17.24 25.78 16.35
N LEU A 186 16.31 26.55 16.91
CA LEU A 186 15.00 26.83 16.34
C LEU A 186 15.04 28.22 15.68
#